data_AF-A0A8S8YLG7-F1
#
_entry.id   AF-A0A8S8YLG7-F1
#
_cell.length_a   1.000
_cell.length_b   1.000
_cell.length_c   1.000
_cell.angle_alpha   90.00
_cell.angle_beta   90.00
_cell.angle_gamma   90.00
#
_symmetry.space_group_name_H-M   'P 1'
#
loop_
_entity.id
_entity.type
_entity.pdbx_description
1 polymer ?
#
loop_
_entity_poly.entity_id
_entity_poly.type
_entity_poly.pdbx_seq_one_letter_code
_entity_poly.pdbx_strand_id
1 'polypeptide(L)'
;MDAPNCNSDTSSGHGTHVGGTKAGNGDASGGRRLGTAKGATIVALGTGDGASIFAAVEGLEWTYQHSRPGLNEYNIRVVSNSWGTNGDYNPSNTVTILTDMLTYDNDVAVIFAASNSGGNGDESESDLRTNVYANTPSAISVAALTHDGNSVTSFSSRGWKTQQHTWPDVGAPGRNIWATAPRATAIDASTRTQGDLYYMAISGTSMATPHIGGIATLLLAAAPSLGAADYQIEDHDEGNSSYFDEPVKGLQFEDWETRNESRVHEIELILELTSHYNILRNSCEEGNDDDTCDDIPEDCYISHNTNRCHDWRVGHGLVDTDRALALARTLQVMRDPDEDGFLDHPEATVWDAYEHFEGIMDTRGLNLSTDQLRHAWKGEWSHFNNGPTSTFGTYATDDRHYVWVPNGTYEMQIAFSSLDWDTDTAQIAQIRPNVDLGSDGNDDAQGQGTLVGDTFTLYWTYNPSIGTLGQNSMLQALQYLCQLQEFNRL
;
A
#
# COMPACT_ATOMS: atom_id res chain seq x y z
N MET A 1 0.19 -13.72 21.49
CA MET A 1 1.48 -14.19 20.93
C MET A 1 1.23 -15.55 20.30
N ASP A 2 1.05 -15.59 18.98
CA ASP A 2 1.03 -16.87 18.28
C ASP A 2 2.40 -17.53 18.44
N ALA A 3 2.41 -18.76 18.94
CA ALA A 3 3.61 -19.57 18.98
C ALA A 3 4.17 -19.69 17.56
N PRO A 4 5.50 -19.64 17.35
CA PRO A 4 6.07 -19.85 16.04
C PRO A 4 5.58 -21.21 15.53
N ASN A 5 4.80 -21.19 14.44
CA ASN A 5 4.17 -22.32 13.74
C ASN A 5 2.71 -22.69 14.08
N CYS A 6 1.96 -21.90 14.85
CA CYS A 6 0.50 -22.10 14.96
C CYS A 6 -0.23 -21.08 14.08
N ASN A 7 -0.80 -21.53 12.96
CA ASN A 7 -1.72 -20.71 12.17
C ASN A 7 -3.00 -20.46 13.01
N SER A 8 -3.22 -19.23 13.44
CA SER A 8 -4.43 -18.80 14.15
C SER A 8 -5.58 -18.43 13.21
N ASP A 9 -5.30 -18.22 11.92
CA ASP A 9 -6.29 -17.89 10.88
C ASP A 9 -6.73 -19.16 10.14
N THR A 10 -7.55 -19.97 10.82
CA THR A 10 -7.96 -21.29 10.32
C THR A 10 -9.30 -21.31 9.60
N SER A 11 -10.12 -20.26 9.72
CA SER A 11 -11.50 -20.26 9.23
C SER A 11 -11.74 -19.23 8.12
N SER A 12 -11.22 -18.01 8.26
CA SER A 12 -11.44 -16.91 7.32
C SER A 12 -10.39 -16.89 6.21
N GLY A 13 -9.11 -16.79 6.59
CA GLY A 13 -7.99 -16.59 5.68
C GLY A 13 -7.66 -15.11 5.40
N HIS A 14 -8.50 -14.19 5.86
CA HIS A 14 -8.36 -12.76 5.58
C HIS A 14 -7.10 -12.17 6.22
N GLY A 15 -6.81 -12.52 7.47
CA GLY A 15 -5.63 -12.03 8.18
C GLY A 15 -4.33 -12.50 7.53
N THR A 16 -4.31 -13.73 7.00
CA THR A 16 -3.17 -14.27 6.24
C THR A 16 -2.90 -13.44 4.98
N HIS A 17 -3.94 -13.09 4.23
CA HIS A 17 -3.81 -12.27 3.02
C HIS A 17 -3.31 -10.86 3.37
N VAL A 18 -3.93 -10.21 4.36
CA VAL A 18 -3.53 -8.88 4.88
C VAL A 18 -2.07 -8.87 5.37
N GLY A 19 -1.66 -9.90 6.13
CA GLY A 19 -0.27 -10.06 6.57
C GLY A 19 0.69 -10.25 5.40
N GLY A 20 0.28 -11.00 4.38
CA GLY A 20 1.01 -11.17 3.13
C GLY A 20 1.20 -9.86 2.36
N THR A 21 0.17 -9.02 2.26
CA THR A 21 0.26 -7.69 1.64
C THR A 21 1.24 -6.79 2.38
N LYS A 22 1.31 -6.91 3.71
CA LYS A 22 2.23 -6.09 4.52
C LYS A 22 3.68 -6.58 4.45
N ALA A 23 3.95 -7.85 4.73
CA ALA A 23 5.33 -8.35 4.89
C ALA A 23 5.57 -9.73 4.25
N GLY A 24 4.75 -10.15 3.28
CA GLY A 24 4.99 -11.36 2.51
C GLY A 24 6.38 -11.33 1.87
N ASN A 25 7.19 -12.35 2.12
CA ASN A 25 8.56 -12.40 1.59
C ASN A 25 8.64 -12.71 0.09
N GLY A 26 7.52 -13.12 -0.53
CA GLY A 26 7.39 -13.32 -1.97
C GLY A 26 8.06 -14.58 -2.53
N ASP A 27 8.73 -15.40 -1.71
CA ASP A 27 9.59 -16.50 -2.16
C ASP A 27 8.89 -17.47 -3.11
N ALA A 28 7.65 -17.84 -2.82
CA ALA A 28 6.88 -18.80 -3.63
C ALA A 28 6.47 -18.25 -5.01
N SER A 29 6.63 -16.94 -5.23
CA SER A 29 6.44 -16.27 -6.52
C SER A 29 7.76 -15.80 -7.12
N GLY A 30 8.89 -16.31 -6.61
CA GLY A 30 10.25 -15.80 -6.89
C GLY A 30 10.35 -14.29 -6.73
N GLY A 31 9.70 -13.82 -5.68
CA GLY A 31 9.69 -12.41 -5.33
C GLY A 31 8.75 -11.56 -6.16
N ARG A 32 7.76 -12.08 -6.92
CA ARG A 32 6.73 -11.27 -7.62
C ARG A 32 5.69 -10.60 -6.72
N ARG A 33 5.24 -11.33 -5.71
CA ARG A 33 4.17 -10.93 -4.80
C ARG A 33 4.75 -10.67 -3.43
N LEU A 34 5.58 -9.62 -3.38
CA LEU A 34 6.18 -9.11 -2.16
C LEU A 34 5.15 -8.28 -1.40
N GLY A 35 5.13 -8.44 -0.09
CA GLY A 35 4.50 -7.46 0.77
C GLY A 35 5.30 -6.16 0.74
N THR A 36 4.61 -5.06 1.01
CA THR A 36 5.17 -3.70 1.00
C THR A 36 6.44 -3.57 1.84
N ALA A 37 6.48 -4.20 3.01
CA ALA A 37 7.62 -4.24 3.93
C ALA A 37 8.08 -5.69 4.20
N LYS A 38 8.59 -6.38 3.16
CA LYS A 38 9.02 -7.81 3.21
C LYS A 38 10.00 -8.22 4.33
N GLY A 39 10.66 -7.26 4.97
CA GLY A 39 11.60 -7.48 6.09
C GLY A 39 11.02 -7.17 7.48
N ALA A 40 9.76 -6.75 7.55
CA ALA A 40 9.12 -6.38 8.80
C ALA A 40 8.79 -7.62 9.65
N THR A 41 8.86 -7.44 10.98
CA THR A 41 8.33 -8.43 11.92
C THR A 41 6.82 -8.21 12.07
N ILE A 42 6.03 -9.28 11.96
CA ILE A 42 4.58 -9.23 12.17
C ILE A 42 4.23 -9.86 13.52
N VAL A 43 3.49 -9.11 14.33
CA VAL A 43 2.69 -9.66 15.44
C VAL A 43 1.25 -9.77 14.94
N ALA A 44 0.75 -11.00 14.82
CA ALA A 44 -0.63 -11.28 14.44
C ALA A 44 -1.48 -11.57 15.69
N LEU A 45 -2.67 -10.98 15.76
CA LEU A 45 -3.65 -11.21 16.81
C LEU A 45 -4.97 -11.64 16.17
N GLY A 46 -5.37 -12.89 16.39
CA GLY A 46 -6.69 -13.38 16.00
C GLY A 46 -7.76 -12.84 16.94
N THR A 47 -8.58 -11.91 16.47
CA THR A 47 -9.63 -11.22 17.28
C THR A 47 -11.06 -11.70 16.96
N GLY A 48 -11.19 -12.73 16.13
CA GLY A 48 -12.47 -13.20 15.62
C GLY A 48 -12.41 -14.61 15.01
N ASP A 49 -13.56 -15.05 14.50
CA ASP A 49 -13.72 -16.31 13.77
C ASP A 49 -14.66 -16.08 12.58
N GLY A 50 -14.21 -16.47 11.38
CA GLY A 50 -14.92 -16.16 10.13
C GLY A 50 -15.04 -14.64 9.90
N ALA A 51 -16.28 -14.14 9.79
CA ALA A 51 -16.59 -12.72 9.65
C ALA A 51 -16.95 -12.04 10.98
N SER A 52 -16.97 -12.78 12.09
CA SER A 52 -17.35 -12.26 13.41
C SER A 52 -16.13 -11.84 14.21
N ILE A 53 -16.18 -10.63 14.76
CA ILE A 53 -15.13 -10.06 15.60
C ILE A 53 -15.69 -9.91 17.00
N PHE A 54 -15.02 -10.52 17.98
CA PHE A 54 -15.51 -10.56 19.36
C PHE A 54 -14.40 -10.30 20.40
N ALA A 55 -13.14 -10.23 19.98
CA ALA A 55 -11.98 -10.00 20.86
C ALA A 55 -11.12 -8.81 20.41
N ALA A 56 -11.71 -7.83 19.70
CA ALA A 56 -10.99 -6.65 19.22
C ALA A 56 -10.46 -5.79 20.37
N VAL A 57 -11.25 -5.61 21.43
CA VAL A 57 -10.87 -4.82 22.61
C VAL A 57 -9.69 -5.48 23.32
N GLU A 58 -9.74 -6.79 23.56
CA GLU A 58 -8.66 -7.55 24.19
C GLU A 58 -7.38 -7.54 23.34
N GLY A 59 -7.51 -7.62 22.02
CA GLY A 59 -6.39 -7.51 21.09
C GLY A 59 -5.71 -6.14 21.16
N LEU A 60 -6.48 -5.06 21.14
CA LEU A 60 -5.97 -3.69 21.25
C LEU A 60 -5.43 -3.39 22.65
N GLU A 61 -6.07 -3.87 23.71
CA GLU A 61 -5.56 -3.73 25.09
C GLU A 61 -4.22 -4.47 25.24
N TRP A 62 -4.11 -5.70 24.73
CA TRP A 62 -2.84 -6.43 24.71
C TRP A 62 -1.77 -5.63 23.94
N THR A 63 -2.14 -5.09 22.78
CA THR A 63 -1.25 -4.28 21.96
C THR A 63 -0.77 -3.05 22.71
N TYR A 64 -1.67 -2.32 23.36
CA TYR A 64 -1.34 -1.17 24.18
C TYR A 64 -0.34 -1.55 25.28
N GLN A 65 -0.59 -2.62 26.04
CA GLN A 65 0.33 -3.03 27.12
C GLN A 65 1.73 -3.42 26.61
N HIS A 66 1.82 -4.02 25.42
CA HIS A 66 3.07 -4.48 24.82
C HIS A 66 3.72 -3.47 23.84
N SER A 67 3.14 -2.28 23.64
CA SER A 67 3.75 -1.19 22.87
C SER A 67 4.25 -0.03 23.74
N ARG A 68 4.00 -0.05 25.05
CA ARG A 68 4.38 1.04 25.97
C ARG A 68 5.87 1.36 25.90
N PRO A 69 6.26 2.65 25.91
CA PRO A 69 7.65 3.05 25.99
C PRO A 69 8.39 2.37 27.15
N GLY A 70 9.52 1.74 26.86
CA GLY A 70 10.31 0.95 27.83
C GLY A 70 9.77 -0.46 28.15
N LEU A 71 8.59 -0.83 27.67
CA LEU A 71 7.97 -2.17 27.78
C LEU A 71 7.52 -2.71 26.41
N ASN A 72 8.19 -2.28 25.34
CA ASN A 72 7.86 -2.66 23.96
C ASN A 72 8.78 -3.77 23.43
N GLU A 73 8.64 -4.98 23.97
CA GLU A 73 9.52 -6.11 23.65
C GLU A 73 9.45 -6.57 22.18
N TYR A 74 8.36 -6.22 21.48
CA TYR A 74 8.13 -6.57 20.07
C TYR A 74 8.37 -5.40 19.11
N ASN A 75 8.73 -4.22 19.63
CA ASN A 75 8.82 -2.98 18.87
C ASN A 75 7.56 -2.70 18.02
N ILE A 76 6.37 -2.87 18.61
CA ILE A 76 5.10 -2.54 17.97
C ILE A 76 5.01 -1.02 17.84
N ARG A 77 5.05 -0.55 16.60
CA ARG A 77 4.95 0.87 16.23
C ARG A 77 3.85 1.17 15.20
N VAL A 78 3.26 0.11 14.62
CA VAL A 78 2.17 0.22 13.63
C VAL A 78 1.13 -0.86 13.92
N VAL A 79 -0.14 -0.47 13.95
CA VAL A 79 -1.30 -1.37 14.06
C VAL A 79 -2.18 -1.13 12.85
N SER A 80 -2.53 -2.20 12.14
CA SER A 80 -3.33 -2.13 10.90
C SER A 80 -4.57 -2.98 11.05
N ASN A 81 -5.73 -2.37 10.88
CA ASN A 81 -7.03 -2.91 11.21
C ASN A 81 -7.95 -2.90 9.97
N SER A 82 -8.14 -4.07 9.40
CA SER A 82 -8.96 -4.25 8.20
C SER A 82 -10.37 -4.73 8.53
N TRP A 83 -10.98 -4.13 9.55
CA TRP A 83 -12.27 -4.49 10.12
C TRP A 83 -13.03 -3.27 10.68
N GLY A 84 -14.34 -3.41 10.85
CA GLY A 84 -15.17 -2.37 11.45
C GLY A 84 -16.64 -2.49 11.11
N THR A 85 -17.39 -1.44 11.45
CA THR A 85 -18.81 -1.30 11.12
C THR A 85 -19.08 0.09 10.57
N ASN A 86 -20.18 0.27 9.85
CA ASN A 86 -20.55 1.57 9.30
C ASN A 86 -21.13 2.50 10.38
N GLY A 87 -20.83 3.78 10.27
CA GLY A 87 -21.37 4.83 11.12
C GLY A 87 -20.29 5.83 11.52
N ASP A 88 -20.67 6.78 12.38
CA ASP A 88 -19.73 7.73 12.95
C ASP A 88 -19.02 7.17 14.19
N TYR A 89 -17.84 7.70 14.51
CA TYR A 89 -17.11 7.28 15.70
C TYR A 89 -17.86 7.70 16.98
N ASN A 90 -17.61 6.95 18.05
CA ASN A 90 -18.11 7.30 19.37
C ASN A 90 -16.90 7.48 20.30
N PRO A 91 -16.63 8.69 20.81
CA PRO A 91 -15.48 8.97 21.69
C PRO A 91 -15.46 8.13 22.97
N SER A 92 -16.61 7.60 23.39
CA SER A 92 -16.72 6.71 24.56
C SER A 92 -16.60 5.22 24.20
N ASN A 93 -16.44 4.87 22.93
CA ASN A 93 -16.22 3.49 22.51
C ASN A 93 -14.82 3.03 22.94
N THR A 94 -14.73 1.82 23.49
CA THR A 94 -13.46 1.29 24.00
C THR A 94 -12.40 1.12 22.90
N VAL A 95 -12.79 0.79 21.67
CA VAL A 95 -11.85 0.70 20.54
C VAL A 95 -11.29 2.09 20.22
N THR A 96 -12.14 3.11 20.12
CA THR A 96 -11.72 4.51 19.91
C THR A 96 -10.76 4.98 21.00
N ILE A 97 -11.11 4.77 22.27
CA ILE A 97 -10.24 5.12 23.40
C ILE A 97 -8.88 4.41 23.30
N LEU A 98 -8.85 3.12 22.95
CA LEU A 98 -7.61 2.37 22.80
C LEU A 98 -6.80 2.84 21.58
N THR A 99 -7.44 3.26 20.48
CA THR A 99 -6.78 3.90 19.34
C THR A 99 -6.07 5.18 19.80
N ASP A 100 -6.80 6.09 20.46
CA ASP A 100 -6.25 7.36 20.95
C ASP A 100 -5.07 7.13 21.89
N MET A 101 -5.22 6.18 22.83
CA MET A 101 -4.15 5.82 23.76
C MET A 101 -2.94 5.17 23.07
N LEU A 102 -3.15 4.34 22.04
CA LEU A 102 -2.05 3.75 21.28
C LEU A 102 -1.25 4.83 20.52
N THR A 103 -1.95 5.75 19.86
CA THR A 103 -1.32 6.84 19.13
C THR A 103 -0.58 7.76 20.09
N TYR A 104 -1.28 8.32 21.07
CA TYR A 104 -0.73 9.37 21.93
C TYR A 104 0.24 8.88 23.02
N ASP A 105 -0.09 7.81 23.76
CA ASP A 105 0.77 7.38 24.89
C ASP A 105 1.98 6.55 24.42
N ASN A 106 1.85 5.87 23.27
CA ASN A 106 2.80 4.84 22.84
C ASN A 106 3.46 5.09 21.47
N ASP A 107 3.17 6.21 20.79
CA ASP A 107 3.72 6.54 19.46
C ASP A 107 3.51 5.42 18.44
N VAL A 108 2.29 4.88 18.42
CA VAL A 108 1.87 3.81 17.50
C VAL A 108 0.95 4.38 16.43
N ALA A 109 1.32 4.24 15.16
CA ALA A 109 0.41 4.58 14.06
C ALA A 109 -0.71 3.53 13.96
N VAL A 110 -1.95 3.94 14.22
CA VAL A 110 -3.13 3.09 14.12
C VAL A 110 -3.85 3.35 12.81
N ILE A 111 -4.04 2.32 11.99
CA ILE A 111 -4.52 2.46 10.61
C ILE A 111 -5.78 1.61 10.45
N PHE A 112 -6.85 2.17 9.90
CA PHE A 112 -8.11 1.48 9.65
C PHE A 112 -8.54 1.53 8.18
N ALA A 113 -9.22 0.48 7.74
CA ALA A 113 -9.93 0.47 6.46
C ALA A 113 -11.15 1.40 6.52
N ALA A 114 -11.36 2.23 5.49
CA ALA A 114 -12.49 3.17 5.44
C ALA A 114 -13.89 2.50 5.34
N SER A 115 -13.97 1.18 5.13
CA SER A 115 -15.16 0.36 4.84
C SER A 115 -15.39 0.08 3.33
N ASN A 116 -16.27 -0.87 3.03
CA ASN A 116 -16.53 -1.43 1.69
C ASN A 116 -18.00 -1.20 1.24
N SER A 117 -18.62 -0.11 1.68
CA SER A 117 -20.05 0.13 1.49
C SER A 117 -20.37 1.11 0.35
N GLY A 118 -19.36 1.56 -0.39
CA GLY A 118 -19.52 2.52 -1.48
C GLY A 118 -20.12 3.83 -0.98
N GLY A 119 -21.01 4.41 -1.78
CA GLY A 119 -21.63 5.70 -1.49
C GLY A 119 -21.17 6.80 -2.41
N ASN A 120 -21.70 8.00 -2.20
CA ASN A 120 -21.47 9.16 -3.05
C ASN A 120 -21.15 10.45 -2.28
N GLY A 121 -21.08 10.37 -0.95
CA GLY A 121 -20.84 11.47 -0.04
C GLY A 121 -22.08 12.28 0.33
N ASP A 122 -23.26 11.94 -0.19
CA ASP A 122 -24.54 12.55 0.20
C ASP A 122 -25.21 11.80 1.37
N GLU A 123 -24.55 10.78 1.93
CA GLU A 123 -24.98 10.08 3.14
C GLU A 123 -25.18 11.05 4.31
N SER A 124 -25.83 10.59 5.38
CA SER A 124 -26.10 11.33 6.61
C SER A 124 -25.70 10.52 7.84
N GLU A 125 -25.81 11.10 9.04
CA GLU A 125 -25.55 10.38 10.30
C GLU A 125 -26.27 9.02 10.40
N SER A 126 -27.49 8.91 9.84
CA SER A 126 -28.31 7.68 9.95
C SER A 126 -27.90 6.55 9.00
N ASP A 127 -27.12 6.87 7.96
CA ASP A 127 -26.72 5.95 6.90
C ASP A 127 -25.26 6.12 6.47
N LEU A 128 -24.44 6.75 7.33
CA LEU A 128 -23.02 6.94 7.11
C LEU A 128 -22.34 5.59 6.88
N ARG A 129 -21.60 5.50 5.77
CA ARG A 129 -21.05 4.24 5.25
C ARG A 129 -19.59 4.02 5.62
N THR A 130 -18.93 5.00 6.23
CA THR A 130 -17.54 4.89 6.65
C THR A 130 -17.40 4.11 7.94
N ASN A 131 -16.20 3.58 8.17
CA ASN A 131 -15.90 2.77 9.35
C ASN A 131 -15.87 3.64 10.62
N VAL A 132 -16.69 3.30 11.61
CA VAL A 132 -16.75 3.98 12.92
C VAL A 132 -15.39 4.11 13.60
N TYR A 133 -14.46 3.20 13.33
CA TYR A 133 -13.11 3.23 13.93
C TYR A 133 -12.10 3.99 13.06
N ALA A 134 -12.34 4.10 11.76
CA ALA A 134 -11.50 4.88 10.86
C ALA A 134 -11.78 6.38 10.99
N ASN A 135 -12.99 6.78 11.36
CA ASN A 135 -13.32 8.18 11.65
C ASN A 135 -12.81 8.65 13.03
N THR A 136 -11.96 7.85 13.72
CA THR A 136 -11.35 8.29 14.99
C THR A 136 -10.21 9.25 14.65
N PRO A 137 -10.14 10.46 15.22
CA PRO A 137 -9.18 11.50 14.77
C PRO A 137 -7.70 11.13 14.91
N SER A 138 -7.36 10.14 15.73
CA SER A 138 -5.99 9.64 15.90
C SER A 138 -5.66 8.43 14.99
N ALA A 139 -6.58 8.04 14.11
CA ALA A 139 -6.49 6.87 13.25
C ALA A 139 -6.37 7.25 11.78
N ILE A 140 -5.44 6.59 11.08
CA ILE A 140 -5.26 6.75 9.64
C ILE A 140 -6.31 5.91 8.89
N SER A 141 -7.29 6.57 8.29
CA SER A 141 -8.35 6.05 7.45
C SER A 141 -7.91 5.86 6.00
N VAL A 142 -8.10 4.65 5.46
CA VAL A 142 -7.58 4.27 4.14
C VAL A 142 -8.70 3.90 3.15
N ALA A 143 -8.78 4.67 2.05
CA ALA A 143 -9.62 4.40 0.88
C ALA A 143 -9.00 3.35 -0.05
N ALA A 144 -9.85 2.64 -0.79
CA ALA A 144 -9.44 1.64 -1.78
C ALA A 144 -9.48 2.19 -3.20
N LEU A 145 -8.32 2.14 -3.84
CA LEU A 145 -8.11 2.49 -5.24
C LEU A 145 -8.06 1.25 -6.12
N THR A 146 -8.25 1.44 -7.42
CA THR A 146 -7.97 0.42 -8.43
C THR A 146 -6.53 -0.04 -8.34
N HIS A 147 -6.23 -1.23 -8.89
CA HIS A 147 -4.90 -1.83 -8.79
C HIS A 147 -3.78 -0.90 -9.29
N ASP A 148 -4.06 -0.16 -10.36
CA ASP A 148 -3.16 0.81 -10.97
C ASP A 148 -3.14 2.18 -10.26
N GLY A 149 -3.94 2.36 -9.20
CA GLY A 149 -3.98 3.58 -8.39
C GLY A 149 -4.59 4.80 -9.08
N ASN A 150 -5.24 4.65 -10.23
CA ASN A 150 -5.73 5.78 -11.03
C ASN A 150 -7.19 6.15 -10.76
N SER A 151 -7.95 5.31 -10.06
CA SER A 151 -9.36 5.57 -9.77
C SER A 151 -9.73 5.04 -8.39
N VAL A 152 -10.74 5.64 -7.75
CA VAL A 152 -11.33 5.05 -6.55
C VAL A 152 -12.25 3.89 -6.93
N THR A 153 -12.23 2.81 -6.16
CA THR A 153 -13.08 1.64 -6.38
C THR A 153 -14.54 1.91 -6.03
N SER A 154 -15.47 1.22 -6.68
CA SER A 154 -16.91 1.39 -6.41
C SER A 154 -17.33 0.99 -5.00
N PHE A 155 -16.60 0.08 -4.36
CA PHE A 155 -16.91 -0.38 -3.01
C PHE A 155 -16.26 0.46 -1.91
N SER A 156 -15.21 1.24 -2.17
CA SER A 156 -14.58 2.04 -1.11
C SER A 156 -15.63 2.97 -0.51
N SER A 157 -15.77 3.00 0.82
CA SER A 157 -16.73 3.92 1.43
C SER A 157 -16.33 5.38 1.21
N ARG A 158 -17.34 6.25 1.14
CA ARG A 158 -17.19 7.70 0.95
C ARG A 158 -17.54 8.38 2.27
N GLY A 159 -16.73 9.36 2.67
CA GLY A 159 -17.07 10.27 3.76
C GLY A 159 -18.29 11.12 3.42
N TRP A 160 -18.96 11.63 4.43
CA TRP A 160 -20.07 12.57 4.22
C TRP A 160 -19.49 13.94 3.85
N LYS A 161 -19.88 14.48 2.70
CA LYS A 161 -19.43 15.79 2.15
C LYS A 161 -19.45 16.97 3.14
N THR A 162 -20.26 16.89 4.20
CA THR A 162 -20.44 17.98 5.17
C THR A 162 -19.68 17.80 6.48
N GLN A 163 -19.02 16.66 6.60
CA GLN A 163 -18.45 16.16 7.83
C GLN A 163 -17.07 15.59 7.50
N GLN A 164 -16.09 16.51 7.39
CA GLN A 164 -14.77 16.21 6.87
C GLN A 164 -14.07 15.10 7.66
N HIS A 165 -14.26 14.99 8.98
CA HIS A 165 -13.66 13.92 9.80
C HIS A 165 -14.07 12.49 9.42
N THR A 166 -15.08 12.35 8.56
CA THR A 166 -15.48 11.05 8.01
C THR A 166 -14.79 10.75 6.70
N TRP A 167 -14.01 11.68 6.15
CA TRP A 167 -13.28 11.50 4.91
C TRP A 167 -12.09 10.57 5.18
N PRO A 168 -11.72 9.71 4.22
CA PRO A 168 -10.46 8.98 4.34
C PRO A 168 -9.28 9.95 4.24
N ASP A 169 -8.16 9.66 4.88
CA ASP A 169 -6.97 10.54 4.84
C ASP A 169 -6.18 10.31 3.58
N VAL A 170 -6.04 9.04 3.19
CA VAL A 170 -5.27 8.61 2.02
C VAL A 170 -5.89 7.42 1.29
N GLY A 171 -5.47 7.22 0.04
CA GLY A 171 -5.83 6.08 -0.80
C GLY A 171 -4.65 5.15 -1.07
N ALA A 172 -4.94 3.84 -1.13
CA ALA A 172 -4.01 2.82 -1.58
C ALA A 172 -4.70 1.77 -2.47
N PRO A 173 -3.95 1.03 -3.31
CA PRO A 173 -4.51 -0.04 -4.12
C PRO A 173 -5.25 -1.08 -3.26
N GLY A 174 -6.53 -1.30 -3.55
CA GLY A 174 -7.41 -2.20 -2.81
C GLY A 174 -8.17 -3.19 -3.70
N ARG A 175 -8.04 -3.12 -5.03
CA ARG A 175 -8.71 -4.03 -5.97
C ARG A 175 -7.74 -5.05 -6.54
N ASN A 176 -8.16 -6.32 -6.57
CA ASN A 176 -7.41 -7.45 -7.14
C ASN A 176 -5.98 -7.58 -6.58
N ILE A 177 -5.82 -7.34 -5.28
CA ILE A 177 -4.52 -7.36 -4.63
C ILE A 177 -4.07 -8.79 -4.40
N TRP A 178 -2.96 -9.16 -5.04
CA TRP A 178 -2.32 -10.46 -4.87
C TRP A 178 -1.48 -10.51 -3.61
N ALA A 179 -1.80 -11.41 -2.70
CA ALA A 179 -1.01 -11.68 -1.51
C ALA A 179 -1.13 -13.14 -1.08
N THR A 180 -0.49 -13.49 0.03
CA THR A 180 -0.38 -14.87 0.55
C THR A 180 -1.75 -15.55 0.63
N ALA A 181 -1.84 -16.74 0.05
CA ALA A 181 -3.03 -17.56 0.07
C ALA A 181 -3.11 -18.39 1.36
N PRO A 182 -4.09 -18.14 2.25
CA PRO A 182 -4.45 -19.10 3.29
C PRO A 182 -4.94 -20.40 2.66
N ARG A 183 -4.70 -21.55 3.31
CA ARG A 183 -5.19 -22.85 2.83
C ARG A 183 -6.35 -23.36 3.66
N ALA A 184 -7.31 -24.00 3.00
CA ALA A 184 -8.45 -24.63 3.66
C ALA A 184 -9.32 -23.67 4.48
N THR A 185 -9.36 -22.40 4.09
CA THR A 185 -10.21 -21.35 4.69
C THR A 185 -11.40 -21.01 3.78
N ALA A 186 -12.32 -20.18 4.26
CA ALA A 186 -13.46 -19.71 3.48
C ALA A 186 -13.02 -18.93 2.23
N ILE A 187 -12.01 -18.06 2.36
CA ILE A 187 -11.50 -17.28 1.21
C ILE A 187 -10.74 -18.18 0.24
N ASP A 188 -9.97 -19.18 0.70
CA ASP A 188 -9.37 -20.19 -0.19
C ASP A 188 -10.46 -20.85 -1.06
N ALA A 189 -11.57 -21.26 -0.46
CA ALA A 189 -12.66 -21.90 -1.20
C ALA A 189 -13.30 -20.99 -2.27
N SER A 190 -13.37 -19.67 -2.04
CA SER A 190 -13.96 -18.72 -2.99
C SER A 190 -13.01 -18.28 -4.11
N THR A 191 -11.70 -18.41 -3.91
CA THR A 191 -10.68 -17.96 -4.88
C THR A 191 -9.96 -19.11 -5.61
N ARG A 192 -10.28 -20.38 -5.33
CA ARG A 192 -9.61 -21.56 -5.93
C ARG A 192 -9.50 -21.54 -7.45
N THR A 193 -10.43 -20.90 -8.15
CA THR A 193 -10.44 -20.83 -9.62
C THR A 193 -9.34 -19.92 -10.19
N GLN A 194 -8.64 -19.15 -9.36
CA GLN A 194 -7.52 -18.30 -9.77
C GLN A 194 -6.24 -19.09 -10.09
N GLY A 195 -6.17 -20.37 -9.72
CA GLY A 195 -5.14 -21.29 -10.21
C GLY A 195 -3.77 -21.19 -9.53
N ASP A 196 -3.61 -20.34 -8.51
CA ASP A 196 -2.39 -20.25 -7.70
C ASP A 196 -2.57 -20.87 -6.32
N LEU A 197 -1.50 -21.50 -5.84
CA LEU A 197 -1.45 -22.26 -4.62
C LEU A 197 -0.89 -21.44 -3.44
N TYR A 198 -0.03 -20.47 -3.68
CA TYR A 198 0.64 -19.71 -2.63
C TYR A 198 0.11 -18.28 -2.51
N TYR A 199 -0.63 -17.83 -3.51
CA TYR A 199 -1.19 -16.49 -3.55
C TYR A 199 -2.60 -16.48 -4.12
N MET A 200 -3.34 -15.44 -3.77
CA MET A 200 -4.67 -15.16 -4.32
C MET A 200 -4.89 -13.65 -4.40
N ALA A 201 -5.73 -13.24 -5.34
CA ALA A 201 -6.22 -11.87 -5.47
C ALA A 201 -7.59 -11.73 -4.80
N ILE A 202 -7.70 -10.75 -3.89
CA ILE A 202 -8.99 -10.31 -3.34
C ILE A 202 -9.05 -8.78 -3.31
N SER A 203 -10.26 -8.25 -3.09
CA SER A 203 -10.53 -6.81 -3.16
C SER A 203 -11.20 -6.33 -1.88
N GLY A 204 -10.89 -5.09 -1.49
CA GLY A 204 -11.48 -4.38 -0.36
C GLY A 204 -10.57 -3.26 0.14
N THR A 205 -11.12 -2.30 0.89
CA THR A 205 -10.33 -1.38 1.74
C THR A 205 -9.46 -2.17 2.71
N SER A 206 -9.89 -3.36 3.11
CA SER A 206 -9.05 -4.32 3.83
C SER A 206 -7.73 -4.67 3.15
N MET A 207 -7.62 -4.58 1.82
CA MET A 207 -6.39 -4.83 1.07
C MET A 207 -5.60 -3.54 0.83
N ALA A 208 -6.24 -2.38 0.84
CA ALA A 208 -5.58 -1.08 0.81
C ALA A 208 -4.85 -0.78 2.13
N THR A 209 -5.50 -0.97 3.28
CA THR A 209 -4.94 -0.71 4.62
C THR A 209 -3.57 -1.35 4.88
N PRO A 210 -3.31 -2.64 4.56
CA PRO A 210 -1.99 -3.23 4.81
C PRO A 210 -0.87 -2.67 3.93
N HIS A 211 -1.16 -2.06 2.78
CA HIS A 211 -0.15 -1.29 2.05
C HIS A 211 0.32 -0.12 2.89
N ILE A 212 -0.60 0.67 3.45
CA ILE A 212 -0.28 1.79 4.34
C ILE A 212 0.43 1.30 5.60
N GLY A 213 -0.01 0.18 6.18
CA GLY A 213 0.69 -0.43 7.32
C GLY A 213 2.13 -0.85 7.00
N GLY A 214 2.40 -1.30 5.77
CA GLY A 214 3.74 -1.59 5.29
C GLY A 214 4.56 -0.31 5.06
N ILE A 215 3.98 0.70 4.40
CA ILE A 215 4.63 2.00 4.17
C ILE A 215 5.00 2.65 5.51
N ALA A 216 4.07 2.75 6.46
CA ALA A 216 4.33 3.25 7.80
C ALA A 216 5.51 2.54 8.48
N THR A 217 5.63 1.22 8.30
CA THR A 217 6.76 0.44 8.82
C THR A 217 8.08 0.82 8.14
N LEU A 218 8.08 1.09 6.82
CA LEU A 218 9.25 1.57 6.09
C LEU A 218 9.65 2.99 6.53
N LEU A 219 8.67 3.88 6.76
CA LEU A 219 8.92 5.23 7.27
C LEU A 219 9.59 5.17 8.65
N LEU A 220 9.09 4.35 9.57
CA LEU A 220 9.70 4.14 10.88
C LEU A 220 11.09 3.50 10.81
N ALA A 221 11.35 2.66 9.80
CA ALA A 221 12.68 2.12 9.59
C ALA A 221 13.68 3.19 9.12
N ALA A 222 13.24 4.15 8.31
CA ALA A 222 14.08 5.26 7.83
C ALA A 222 14.19 6.42 8.84
N ALA A 223 13.16 6.60 9.66
CA ALA A 223 13.01 7.65 10.65
C ALA A 223 12.43 7.11 11.96
N PRO A 224 13.24 6.44 12.80
CA PRO A 224 12.78 5.87 14.07
C PRO A 224 12.23 6.89 15.07
N SER A 225 12.56 8.18 14.89
CA SER A 225 12.10 9.30 15.71
C SER A 225 10.65 9.72 15.47
N LEU A 226 9.97 9.18 14.45
CA LEU A 226 8.57 9.49 14.18
C LEU A 226 7.69 9.08 15.35
N GLY A 227 6.69 9.90 15.71
CA GLY A 227 5.74 9.61 16.80
C GLY A 227 4.44 10.39 16.67
N ALA A 228 3.68 10.51 17.76
CA ALA A 228 2.52 11.38 17.82
C ALA A 228 2.96 12.85 17.78
N ALA A 229 2.36 13.64 16.88
CA ALA A 229 2.66 15.05 16.76
C ALA A 229 1.99 15.83 17.90
N ASP A 230 2.73 16.69 18.59
CA ASP A 230 2.18 17.64 19.57
C ASP A 230 1.91 19.04 18.98
N TYR A 231 2.25 19.22 17.70
CA TYR A 231 2.12 20.45 16.93
C TYR A 231 1.11 20.34 15.78
N GLN A 232 0.51 19.16 15.58
CA GLN A 232 -0.43 18.88 14.51
C GLN A 232 -1.66 18.16 15.07
N ILE A 233 -2.83 18.55 14.59
CA ILE A 233 -4.11 17.89 14.83
C ILE A 233 -4.70 17.38 13.52
N GLU A 234 -5.71 16.52 13.64
CA GLU A 234 -6.52 16.02 12.52
C GLU A 234 -6.97 17.18 11.62
N ASP A 235 -6.71 17.06 10.32
CA ASP A 235 -6.90 18.12 9.33
C ASP A 235 -8.29 18.14 8.71
N HIS A 236 -9.09 17.14 9.05
CA HIS A 236 -10.46 16.97 8.65
C HIS A 236 -11.49 17.62 9.60
N ASP A 237 -11.05 18.36 10.63
CA ASP A 237 -11.93 18.75 11.73
C ASP A 237 -11.85 20.24 12.13
N GLU A 238 -12.17 21.17 11.21
CA GLU A 238 -12.42 22.56 11.61
C GLU A 238 -13.18 23.43 10.60
N GLY A 239 -13.80 24.48 11.12
CA GLY A 239 -14.34 25.58 10.33
C GLY A 239 -15.69 25.31 9.68
N ASN A 240 -15.85 25.83 8.46
CA ASN A 240 -17.08 25.69 7.68
C ASN A 240 -16.90 24.59 6.64
N SER A 241 -17.95 23.79 6.45
CA SER A 241 -18.07 22.86 5.34
C SER A 241 -17.77 23.59 4.04
N SER A 242 -16.75 23.10 3.35
CA SER A 242 -16.35 23.62 2.04
C SER A 242 -17.43 23.38 0.96
N TYR A 243 -18.48 22.62 1.28
CA TYR A 243 -19.59 22.32 0.38
C TYR A 243 -20.82 23.23 0.60
N PHE A 244 -21.17 23.53 1.85
CA PHE A 244 -22.42 24.22 2.18
C PHE A 244 -22.28 25.66 2.69
N ASP A 245 -21.05 26.17 2.88
CA ASP A 245 -20.79 27.47 3.53
C ASP A 245 -21.51 27.60 4.90
N GLU A 246 -21.69 26.46 5.57
CA GLU A 246 -22.22 26.29 6.92
C GLU A 246 -21.11 25.65 7.78
N PRO A 247 -21.12 25.78 9.13
CA PRO A 247 -20.22 25.02 9.99
C PRO A 247 -20.25 23.53 9.67
N VAL A 248 -19.09 22.86 9.69
CA VAL A 248 -19.07 21.39 9.53
C VAL A 248 -19.98 20.75 10.57
N LYS A 249 -20.73 19.73 10.15
CA LYS A 249 -21.64 19.00 11.03
C LYS A 249 -20.85 17.83 11.57
N GLY A 250 -20.54 17.79 12.87
CA GLY A 250 -19.67 16.76 13.42
C GLY A 250 -19.39 16.91 14.91
N LEU A 251 -18.63 15.97 15.46
CA LEU A 251 -18.17 15.95 16.84
C LEU A 251 -17.00 16.93 17.01
N GLN A 252 -17.31 18.19 17.29
CA GLN A 252 -16.29 19.19 17.65
C GLN A 252 -16.21 19.37 19.16
N PHE A 253 -15.02 19.21 19.71
CA PHE A 253 -14.75 19.45 21.12
C PHE A 253 -14.28 20.89 21.33
N GLU A 254 -14.73 21.55 22.41
CA GLU A 254 -14.32 22.92 22.72
C GLU A 254 -12.80 23.06 22.94
N ASP A 255 -12.13 21.98 23.34
CA ASP A 255 -10.69 21.92 23.60
C ASP A 255 -9.88 21.27 22.47
N TRP A 256 -10.47 21.07 21.28
CA TRP A 256 -9.90 20.31 20.14
C TRP A 256 -8.42 20.56 19.87
N GLU A 257 -8.00 21.82 19.77
CA GLU A 257 -6.60 22.22 19.49
C GLU A 257 -5.58 21.76 20.56
N THR A 258 -6.05 21.40 21.76
CA THR A 258 -5.20 21.06 22.91
C THR A 258 -5.38 19.63 23.42
N ARG A 259 -6.39 18.91 22.90
CA ARG A 259 -6.66 17.54 23.30
C ARG A 259 -5.56 16.59 22.81
N ASN A 260 -5.49 15.43 23.44
CA ASN A 260 -4.57 14.39 23.01
C ASN A 260 -5.21 13.50 21.94
N GLU A 261 -6.54 13.35 22.01
CA GLU A 261 -7.34 12.52 21.12
C GLU A 261 -7.49 13.12 19.71
N SER A 262 -7.15 14.41 19.53
CA SER A 262 -7.13 15.09 18.23
C SER A 262 -5.73 15.10 17.58
N ARG A 263 -4.71 14.59 18.28
CA ARG A 263 -3.34 14.56 17.75
C ARG A 263 -3.19 13.40 16.77
N VAL A 264 -2.53 13.69 15.67
CA VAL A 264 -2.23 12.72 14.62
C VAL A 264 -0.82 12.18 14.78
N HIS A 265 -0.57 10.99 14.25
CA HIS A 265 0.80 10.49 14.14
C HIS A 265 1.51 11.21 12.99
N GLU A 266 2.79 11.56 13.15
CA GLU A 266 3.59 12.19 12.08
C GLU A 266 3.62 11.42 10.76
N ILE A 267 3.33 10.11 10.79
CA ILE A 267 3.23 9.26 9.60
C ILE A 267 2.02 9.69 8.76
N GLU A 268 0.88 9.98 9.38
CA GLU A 268 -0.32 10.46 8.72
C GLU A 268 -0.02 11.74 7.94
N LEU A 269 0.48 12.76 8.64
CA LEU A 269 0.87 14.03 8.04
C LEU A 269 1.87 13.85 6.89
N ILE A 270 2.87 12.98 7.04
CA ILE A 270 3.83 12.68 5.96
C ILE A 270 3.11 12.08 4.76
N LEU A 271 2.19 11.14 4.95
CA LEU A 271 1.44 10.50 3.87
C LEU A 271 0.56 11.52 3.14
N GLU A 272 -0.14 12.39 3.86
CA GLU A 272 -1.00 13.44 3.30
C GLU A 272 -0.21 14.45 2.46
N LEU A 273 0.92 14.93 3.00
CA LEU A 273 1.79 15.88 2.32
C LEU A 273 2.45 15.33 1.05
N THR A 274 2.55 14.02 0.94
CA THR A 274 3.29 13.36 -0.16
C THR A 274 2.40 12.65 -1.16
N SER A 275 1.10 12.51 -0.88
CA SER A 275 0.14 11.83 -1.75
C SER A 275 -0.21 12.60 -3.03
N HIS A 276 -0.62 11.84 -4.04
CA HIS A 276 -1.05 12.31 -5.36
C HIS A 276 -2.58 12.35 -5.46
N TYR A 277 -3.15 13.52 -5.13
CA TYR A 277 -4.58 13.76 -5.30
C TYR A 277 -5.01 13.90 -6.78
N ASN A 278 -4.23 14.66 -7.56
CA ASN A 278 -4.66 15.13 -8.88
C ASN A 278 -4.96 14.01 -9.89
N ILE A 279 -4.32 12.84 -9.75
CA ILE A 279 -4.57 11.69 -10.63
C ILE A 279 -5.92 11.01 -10.34
N LEU A 280 -6.46 11.18 -9.13
CA LEU A 280 -7.70 10.55 -8.65
C LEU A 280 -8.91 11.47 -8.74
N ARG A 281 -8.67 12.76 -8.96
CA ARG A 281 -9.72 13.77 -9.01
C ARG A 281 -10.75 13.40 -10.08
N ASN A 282 -11.99 13.21 -9.64
CA ASN A 282 -13.11 12.84 -10.54
C ASN A 282 -12.81 11.57 -11.35
N SER A 283 -12.12 10.62 -10.72
CA SER A 283 -11.73 9.35 -11.31
C SER A 283 -12.25 8.19 -10.47
N CYS A 284 -13.18 7.43 -11.05
CA CYS A 284 -13.78 6.27 -10.42
C CYS A 284 -13.76 5.07 -11.34
N GLU A 285 -13.77 3.91 -10.71
CA GLU A 285 -13.89 2.65 -11.40
C GLU A 285 -15.15 2.60 -12.28
N GLU A 286 -15.00 2.03 -13.47
CA GLU A 286 -16.09 1.84 -14.41
C GLU A 286 -17.23 1.00 -13.80
N GLY A 287 -18.47 1.44 -14.00
CA GLY A 287 -19.66 0.78 -13.44
C GLY A 287 -19.93 1.11 -11.97
N ASN A 288 -19.33 2.17 -11.43
CA ASN A 288 -19.73 2.75 -10.15
C ASN A 288 -21.05 3.54 -10.32
N ASP A 289 -22.18 2.86 -10.14
CA ASP A 289 -23.51 3.47 -10.31
C ASP A 289 -23.91 4.41 -9.14
N ASP A 290 -23.25 4.27 -7.98
CA ASP A 290 -23.58 5.05 -6.77
C ASP A 290 -22.98 6.47 -6.83
N ASP A 291 -21.80 6.65 -7.42
CA ASP A 291 -21.07 7.92 -7.48
C ASP A 291 -20.63 8.22 -8.93
N THR A 292 -21.11 9.34 -9.46
CA THR A 292 -20.85 9.80 -10.83
C THR A 292 -19.43 10.33 -11.02
N CYS A 293 -18.75 10.68 -9.92
CA CYS A 293 -17.38 11.12 -9.88
C CYS A 293 -17.07 12.30 -10.81
N ASP A 294 -18.01 13.23 -10.91
CA ASP A 294 -17.92 14.46 -11.69
C ASP A 294 -18.28 15.70 -10.86
N ASP A 295 -18.34 15.53 -9.54
CA ASP A 295 -18.89 16.49 -8.57
C ASP A 295 -17.83 17.22 -7.73
N ILE A 296 -16.54 16.94 -7.93
CA ILE A 296 -15.48 17.80 -7.38
C ILE A 296 -15.33 19.06 -8.25
N PRO A 297 -15.44 20.26 -7.66
CA PRO A 297 -15.31 21.54 -8.36
C PRO A 297 -13.93 21.75 -8.99
N GLU A 298 -13.82 22.74 -9.90
CA GLU A 298 -12.56 23.07 -10.60
C GLU A 298 -11.42 23.38 -9.60
N ASP A 299 -11.74 24.16 -8.59
CA ASP A 299 -10.93 24.37 -7.40
C ASP A 299 -11.29 23.27 -6.39
N CYS A 300 -10.36 22.37 -6.10
CA CYS A 300 -10.56 21.28 -5.14
C CYS A 300 -10.83 21.82 -3.71
N TYR A 301 -11.29 20.94 -2.82
CA TYR A 301 -11.35 21.26 -1.39
C TYR A 301 -9.95 21.24 -0.79
N ILE A 302 -9.61 22.29 -0.05
CA ILE A 302 -8.28 22.48 0.53
C ILE A 302 -8.35 22.21 2.03
N SER A 303 -7.54 21.24 2.49
CA SER A 303 -7.29 21.03 3.91
C SER A 303 -6.72 22.30 4.54
N HIS A 304 -7.26 22.70 5.70
CA HIS A 304 -6.78 23.89 6.40
C HIS A 304 -5.33 23.74 6.85
N ASN A 305 -4.98 22.56 7.38
CA ASN A 305 -3.67 22.35 7.98
C ASN A 305 -2.59 22.01 6.94
N THR A 306 -2.92 21.26 5.89
CA THR A 306 -1.93 20.88 4.87
C THR A 306 -1.89 21.83 3.68
N ASN A 307 -2.93 22.65 3.49
CA ASN A 307 -3.10 23.49 2.30
C ASN A 307 -3.02 22.68 0.99
N ARG A 308 -3.49 21.43 1.03
CA ARG A 308 -3.53 20.50 -0.12
C ARG A 308 -4.95 20.14 -0.48
N CYS A 309 -5.12 19.72 -1.73
CA CYS A 309 -6.38 19.15 -2.17
C CYS A 309 -6.68 17.85 -1.44
N HIS A 310 -7.91 17.71 -0.95
CA HIS A 310 -8.48 16.44 -0.50
C HIS A 310 -9.96 16.31 -0.90
N ASP A 311 -10.54 15.11 -0.80
CA ASP A 311 -11.98 14.92 -0.93
C ASP A 311 -12.51 13.73 -0.12
N TRP A 312 -13.83 13.64 0.01
CA TRP A 312 -14.51 12.58 0.76
C TRP A 312 -14.37 11.17 0.17
N ARG A 313 -13.78 11.01 -1.02
CA ARG A 313 -13.65 9.72 -1.71
C ARG A 313 -12.28 9.11 -1.49
N VAL A 314 -11.23 9.93 -1.51
CA VAL A 314 -9.83 9.47 -1.51
C VAL A 314 -8.90 10.23 -0.56
N GLY A 315 -9.40 11.23 0.17
CA GLY A 315 -8.58 12.08 1.02
C GLY A 315 -7.55 12.84 0.19
N HIS A 316 -6.30 12.82 0.64
CA HIS A 316 -5.15 13.38 -0.05
C HIS A 316 -4.69 12.55 -1.27
N GLY A 317 -5.32 11.40 -1.51
CA GLY A 317 -5.14 10.61 -2.73
C GLY A 317 -4.14 9.47 -2.61
N LEU A 318 -3.54 9.06 -3.74
CA LEU A 318 -2.67 7.88 -3.79
C LEU A 318 -1.35 8.17 -3.08
N VAL A 319 -1.01 7.35 -2.09
CA VAL A 319 0.25 7.48 -1.36
C VAL A 319 1.47 7.29 -2.27
N ASP A 320 2.40 8.23 -2.20
CA ASP A 320 3.73 8.15 -2.81
C ASP A 320 4.77 7.69 -1.79
N THR A 321 5.17 6.42 -1.88
CA THR A 321 6.10 5.82 -0.91
C THR A 321 7.48 6.46 -0.98
N ASP A 322 7.97 6.83 -2.18
CA ASP A 322 9.32 7.37 -2.34
C ASP A 322 9.40 8.78 -1.74
N ARG A 323 8.39 9.61 -1.99
CA ARG A 323 8.27 10.95 -1.40
C ARG A 323 8.08 10.88 0.11
N ALA A 324 7.20 10.01 0.60
CA ALA A 324 6.99 9.79 2.03
C ALA A 324 8.28 9.38 2.74
N LEU A 325 9.04 8.44 2.16
CA LEU A 325 10.31 7.97 2.71
C LEU A 325 11.37 9.08 2.71
N ALA A 326 11.45 9.87 1.65
CA ALA A 326 12.37 10.99 1.55
C ALA A 326 12.05 12.08 2.59
N LEU A 327 10.76 12.42 2.78
CA LEU A 327 10.34 13.38 3.81
C LEU A 327 10.63 12.86 5.22
N ALA A 328 10.27 11.61 5.53
CA ALA A 328 10.58 10.96 6.80
C ALA A 328 12.09 10.97 7.08
N ARG A 329 12.91 10.61 6.07
CA ARG A 329 14.37 10.63 6.22
C ARG A 329 14.92 12.03 6.41
N THR A 330 14.33 13.03 5.75
CA THR A 330 14.72 14.44 5.92
C THR A 330 14.49 14.86 7.36
N LEU A 331 13.34 14.54 7.94
CA LEU A 331 13.05 14.80 9.36
C LEU A 331 14.03 14.07 10.28
N GLN A 332 14.33 12.79 10.03
CA GLN A 332 15.27 12.04 10.85
C GLN A 332 16.66 12.68 10.85
N VAL A 333 17.17 13.10 9.68
CA VAL A 333 18.48 13.76 9.56
C VAL A 333 18.47 15.13 10.24
N MET A 334 17.34 15.83 10.25
CA MET A 334 17.22 17.09 10.98
C MET A 334 17.28 16.87 12.49
N ARG A 335 16.61 15.82 13.00
CA ARG A 335 16.58 15.47 14.42
C ARG A 335 17.88 14.85 14.93
N ASP A 336 18.56 14.08 14.10
CA ASP A 336 19.78 13.31 14.39
C ASP A 336 20.76 13.45 13.21
N PRO A 337 21.49 14.57 13.12
CA PRO A 337 22.36 14.89 11.98
C PRO A 337 23.68 14.11 11.96
N ASP A 338 24.12 13.56 13.10
CA ASP A 338 25.34 12.75 13.20
C ASP A 338 25.09 11.23 13.15
N GLU A 339 23.82 10.82 13.11
CA GLU A 339 23.33 9.45 12.99
C GLU A 339 23.81 8.53 14.14
N ASP A 340 23.97 9.10 15.34
CA ASP A 340 24.39 8.35 16.52
C ASP A 340 23.23 7.67 17.25
N GLY A 341 21.99 7.96 16.83
CA GLY A 341 20.74 7.41 17.36
C GLY A 341 20.15 8.21 18.52
N PHE A 342 20.78 9.31 18.93
CA PHE A 342 20.24 10.27 19.88
C PHE A 342 19.72 11.52 19.13
N LEU A 343 18.56 12.02 19.56
CA LEU A 343 17.99 13.20 18.92
C LEU A 343 18.66 14.45 19.49
N ASP A 344 19.46 15.12 18.66
CA ASP A 344 20.06 16.43 18.94
C ASP A 344 19.04 17.57 18.84
N HIS A 345 18.11 17.44 17.89
CA HIS A 345 17.09 18.44 17.56
C HIS A 345 15.68 17.86 17.59
N PRO A 346 15.21 17.33 18.75
CA PRO A 346 13.88 16.73 18.86
C PRO A 346 12.73 17.71 18.54
N GLU A 347 12.98 19.02 18.58
CA GLU A 347 12.02 20.06 18.24
C GLU A 347 11.70 20.19 16.74
N ALA A 348 12.54 19.62 15.85
CA ALA A 348 12.28 19.67 14.41
C ALA A 348 10.98 18.92 14.09
N THR A 349 10.11 19.54 13.31
CA THR A 349 8.79 19.03 12.95
C THR A 349 8.76 18.52 11.51
N VAL A 350 7.73 17.74 11.16
CA VAL A 350 7.45 17.38 9.75
C VAL A 350 7.34 18.61 8.86
N TRP A 351 6.81 19.72 9.36
CA TRP A 351 6.70 20.99 8.61
C TRP A 351 8.06 21.57 8.26
N ASP A 352 8.99 21.62 9.23
CA ASP A 352 10.36 22.08 8.99
C ASP A 352 11.06 21.18 7.94
N ALA A 353 10.85 19.86 8.04
CA ALA A 353 11.39 18.91 7.08
C ALA A 353 10.76 19.05 5.69
N TYR A 354 9.47 19.36 5.60
CA TYR A 354 8.74 19.53 4.36
C TYR A 354 9.27 20.72 3.55
N GLU A 355 9.56 21.85 4.20
CA GLU A 355 10.17 23.03 3.56
C GLU A 355 11.51 22.69 2.88
N HIS A 356 12.33 21.86 3.52
CA HIS A 356 13.59 21.40 2.95
C HIS A 356 13.39 20.35 1.86
N PHE A 357 12.51 19.39 2.09
CA PHE A 357 12.18 18.29 1.18
C PHE A 357 11.71 18.81 -0.19
N GLU A 358 10.84 19.82 -0.23
CA GLU A 358 10.36 20.41 -1.48
C GLU A 358 11.49 21.02 -2.32
N GLY A 359 12.53 21.55 -1.67
CA GLY A 359 13.72 22.08 -2.36
C GLY A 359 14.66 21.00 -2.90
N ILE A 360 14.59 19.77 -2.39
CA ILE A 360 15.50 18.66 -2.73
C ILE A 360 14.90 17.74 -3.80
N MET A 361 13.58 17.52 -3.77
CA MET A 361 12.87 16.66 -4.71
C MET A 361 12.63 17.34 -6.06
N ASP A 362 13.66 17.37 -6.91
CA ASP A 362 13.58 17.86 -8.29
C ASP A 362 13.76 16.71 -9.29
N THR A 363 13.01 16.75 -10.39
CA THR A 363 13.14 15.81 -11.50
C THR A 363 14.04 16.42 -12.57
N ARG A 364 15.28 15.94 -12.66
CA ARG A 364 16.23 16.40 -13.68
C ARG A 364 16.14 15.55 -14.93
N GLY A 365 15.52 16.10 -15.98
CA GLY A 365 15.52 15.48 -17.31
C GLY A 365 16.92 15.52 -17.93
N LEU A 366 17.48 14.34 -18.23
CA LEU A 366 18.66 14.22 -19.08
C LEU A 366 18.21 13.96 -20.52
N ASN A 367 18.34 14.95 -21.39
CA ASN A 367 18.07 14.77 -22.82
C ASN A 367 19.16 13.93 -23.45
N LEU A 368 18.81 12.70 -23.84
CA LEU A 368 19.65 11.80 -24.61
C LEU A 368 19.09 11.69 -26.02
N SER A 369 19.86 12.13 -27.02
CA SER A 369 19.49 11.94 -28.43
C SER A 369 19.90 10.52 -28.83
N THR A 370 18.95 9.61 -28.91
CA THR A 370 19.20 8.22 -29.29
C THR A 370 18.03 7.63 -30.05
N ASP A 371 18.32 6.84 -31.08
CA ASP A 371 17.33 6.03 -31.79
C ASP A 371 17.00 4.73 -31.02
N GLN A 372 17.75 4.46 -29.93
CA GLN A 372 17.63 3.28 -29.08
C GLN A 372 17.89 3.63 -27.61
N LEU A 373 16.94 3.36 -26.71
CA LEU A 373 17.20 3.40 -25.28
C LEU A 373 17.80 2.05 -24.86
N ARG A 374 19.06 2.07 -24.41
CA ARG A 374 19.71 0.86 -23.89
C ARG A 374 19.75 0.90 -22.37
N HIS A 375 19.04 -0.04 -21.76
CA HIS A 375 19.24 -0.39 -20.36
C HIS A 375 20.10 -1.66 -20.28
N ALA A 376 21.03 -1.71 -19.33
CA ALA A 376 21.85 -2.90 -19.11
C ALA A 376 22.03 -3.09 -17.60
N TRP A 377 21.80 -4.31 -17.15
CA TRP A 377 22.02 -4.71 -15.77
C TRP A 377 23.02 -5.86 -15.73
N LYS A 378 23.81 -5.91 -14.65
CA LYS A 378 24.74 -6.99 -14.36
C LYS A 378 24.49 -7.47 -12.93
N GLY A 379 23.95 -8.66 -12.78
CA GLY A 379 23.89 -9.35 -11.50
C GLY A 379 23.83 -10.87 -11.67
N GLU A 380 23.87 -11.56 -10.54
CA GLU A 380 23.88 -13.02 -10.47
C GLU A 380 22.46 -13.56 -10.42
N TRP A 381 22.14 -14.49 -11.32
CA TRP A 381 20.90 -15.25 -11.29
C TRP A 381 21.12 -16.49 -10.41
N SER A 382 20.68 -16.48 -9.15
CA SER A 382 20.65 -17.67 -8.28
C SER A 382 19.68 -17.42 -7.11
N HIS A 383 18.77 -18.35 -6.78
CA HIS A 383 19.04 -19.36 -5.74
C HIS A 383 17.99 -20.49 -5.68
N PHE A 384 18.42 -21.69 -5.23
CA PHE A 384 17.64 -22.91 -5.03
C PHE A 384 17.33 -23.19 -3.56
N ASN A 385 16.16 -23.76 -3.24
CA ASN A 385 16.08 -24.75 -2.15
C ASN A 385 14.97 -25.81 -2.35
N ASN A 386 15.31 -27.07 -2.08
CA ASN A 386 14.49 -28.27 -2.27
C ASN A 386 14.33 -29.03 -0.94
N GLY A 387 13.19 -29.70 -0.74
CA GLY A 387 13.09 -30.96 0.03
C GLY A 387 11.67 -31.33 0.48
N PRO A 388 11.29 -32.62 0.68
CA PRO A 388 12.02 -33.89 0.46
C PRO A 388 11.34 -34.89 -0.51
N THR A 389 10.32 -34.50 -1.28
CA THR A 389 9.53 -35.46 -2.12
C THR A 389 9.61 -35.25 -3.65
N SER A 390 10.52 -34.45 -4.17
CA SER A 390 10.60 -34.23 -5.63
C SER A 390 11.45 -35.32 -6.31
N THR A 391 10.79 -36.21 -7.06
CA THR A 391 11.46 -37.22 -7.89
C THR A 391 11.88 -36.67 -9.26
N PHE A 392 11.47 -35.44 -9.64
CA PHE A 392 11.74 -34.85 -10.96
C PHE A 392 11.88 -33.32 -10.89
N GLY A 393 12.82 -32.82 -10.07
CA GLY A 393 13.03 -31.40 -9.78
C GLY A 393 13.12 -30.50 -11.02
N THR A 394 12.04 -29.78 -11.33
CA THR A 394 12.07 -28.65 -12.26
C THR A 394 12.50 -27.42 -11.47
N TYR A 395 13.52 -26.73 -11.98
CA TYR A 395 14.22 -25.63 -11.34
C TYR A 395 13.74 -24.31 -11.96
N ALA A 396 13.07 -23.46 -11.18
CA ALA A 396 12.63 -22.15 -11.64
C ALA A 396 13.09 -21.07 -10.67
N THR A 397 13.77 -20.06 -11.20
CA THR A 397 14.07 -18.80 -10.50
C THR A 397 13.35 -17.69 -11.25
N ASP A 398 12.66 -16.84 -10.50
CA ASP A 398 12.02 -15.63 -11.01
C ASP A 398 12.89 -14.45 -10.58
N ASP A 399 13.14 -13.52 -11.51
CA ASP A 399 13.82 -12.27 -11.20
C ASP A 399 13.12 -11.10 -11.91
N ARG A 400 13.15 -9.92 -11.30
CA ARG A 400 12.34 -8.77 -11.72
C ARG A 400 13.20 -7.55 -12.02
N HIS A 401 13.00 -7.00 -13.21
CA HIS A 401 13.65 -5.75 -13.63
C HIS A 401 12.64 -4.79 -14.24
N TYR A 402 12.57 -3.59 -13.67
CA TYR A 402 11.76 -2.51 -14.21
C TYR A 402 12.55 -1.80 -15.30
N VAL A 403 11.94 -1.70 -16.49
CA VAL A 403 12.50 -0.96 -17.61
C VAL A 403 11.51 0.14 -17.96
N TRP A 404 11.98 1.38 -17.94
CA TRP A 404 11.19 2.49 -18.44
C TRP A 404 11.11 2.42 -19.96
N VAL A 405 9.88 2.47 -20.49
CA VAL A 405 9.63 2.43 -21.94
C VAL A 405 9.02 3.76 -22.36
N PRO A 406 9.74 4.54 -23.19
CA PRO A 406 9.22 5.82 -23.68
C PRO A 406 7.90 5.67 -24.42
N ASN A 407 7.06 6.70 -24.34
CA ASN A 407 5.87 6.79 -25.18
C ASN A 407 6.27 6.79 -26.68
N GLY A 408 5.54 6.01 -27.49
CA GLY A 408 5.84 5.82 -28.92
C GLY A 408 6.80 4.66 -29.22
N THR A 409 7.25 3.90 -28.22
CA THR A 409 8.05 2.69 -28.46
C THR A 409 7.18 1.60 -29.08
N TYR A 410 7.62 1.01 -30.19
CA TYR A 410 6.92 -0.05 -30.93
C TYR A 410 7.66 -1.39 -30.95
N GLU A 411 8.92 -1.39 -30.52
CA GLU A 411 9.79 -2.56 -30.44
C GLU A 411 10.71 -2.45 -29.21
N MET A 412 10.88 -3.55 -28.47
CA MET A 412 11.92 -3.69 -27.48
C MET A 412 12.72 -4.98 -27.76
N GLN A 413 14.04 -4.86 -27.69
CA GLN A 413 14.96 -5.99 -27.78
C GLN A 413 15.64 -6.20 -26.44
N ILE A 414 15.51 -7.41 -25.90
CA ILE A 414 16.15 -7.83 -24.66
C ILE A 414 17.22 -8.86 -25.03
N ALA A 415 18.47 -8.51 -24.80
CA ALA A 415 19.59 -9.42 -25.01
C ALA A 415 20.10 -9.92 -23.66
N PHE A 416 20.20 -11.23 -23.51
CA PHE A 416 20.81 -11.85 -22.34
C PHE A 416 22.22 -12.29 -22.71
N SER A 417 23.17 -12.14 -21.79
CA SER A 417 24.48 -12.77 -21.91
C SER A 417 24.65 -13.68 -20.70
N SER A 418 24.46 -14.98 -20.89
CA SER A 418 24.79 -15.95 -19.84
C SER A 418 26.30 -16.16 -19.79
N LEU A 419 26.85 -16.36 -18.58
CA LEU A 419 28.19 -16.92 -18.45
C LEU A 419 28.07 -18.41 -18.73
N ASP A 420 28.40 -18.76 -19.97
CA ASP A 420 28.73 -20.06 -20.54
C ASP A 420 28.46 -21.32 -19.70
N TRP A 421 27.54 -22.15 -20.22
CA TRP A 421 27.64 -23.62 -20.31
C TRP A 421 28.55 -24.33 -19.29
N ASP A 422 27.92 -24.99 -18.31
CA ASP A 422 28.62 -25.97 -17.48
C ASP A 422 28.76 -27.31 -18.22
N THR A 423 29.98 -27.60 -18.68
CA THR A 423 30.34 -28.89 -19.31
C THR A 423 30.16 -30.10 -18.41
N ASP A 424 30.14 -29.90 -17.08
CA ASP A 424 30.07 -30.99 -16.11
C ASP A 424 28.63 -31.40 -15.82
N THR A 425 27.65 -30.52 -16.03
CA THR A 425 26.22 -30.80 -15.75
C THR A 425 25.31 -30.86 -16.98
N ALA A 426 25.78 -30.47 -18.17
CA ALA A 426 25.02 -30.53 -19.44
C ALA A 426 23.63 -29.87 -19.36
N GLN A 427 23.52 -28.76 -18.63
CA GLN A 427 22.28 -28.04 -18.42
C GLN A 427 22.00 -27.03 -19.55
N ILE A 428 20.73 -26.91 -19.94
CA ILE A 428 20.23 -25.89 -20.86
C ILE A 428 19.26 -25.00 -20.07
N ALA A 429 19.62 -23.75 -19.82
CA ALA A 429 18.70 -22.76 -19.26
C ALA A 429 17.78 -22.24 -20.39
N GLN A 430 16.46 -22.32 -20.21
CA GLN A 430 15.50 -21.63 -21.07
C GLN A 430 14.98 -20.40 -20.34
N ILE A 431 15.34 -19.21 -20.81
CA ILE A 431 14.78 -17.95 -20.30
C ILE A 431 13.46 -17.68 -21.02
N ARG A 432 12.40 -17.40 -20.26
CA ARG A 432 11.08 -16.97 -20.75
C ARG A 432 10.72 -15.62 -20.13
N PRO A 433 10.80 -14.51 -20.87
CA PRO A 433 10.23 -13.24 -20.42
C PRO A 433 8.71 -13.31 -20.38
N ASN A 434 8.14 -12.70 -19.35
CA ASN A 434 6.74 -12.35 -19.18
C ASN A 434 6.64 -10.82 -19.09
N VAL A 435 5.57 -10.25 -19.62
CA VAL A 435 5.34 -8.80 -19.57
C VAL A 435 4.09 -8.54 -18.74
N ASP A 436 4.25 -7.79 -17.66
CA ASP A 436 3.17 -7.37 -16.76
C ASP A 436 2.97 -5.85 -16.94
N LEU A 437 2.07 -5.50 -17.85
CA LEU A 437 1.57 -4.16 -18.15
C LEU A 437 0.49 -3.75 -17.13
N GLY A 438 0.90 -3.49 -15.91
CA GLY A 438 -0.02 -3.03 -14.86
C GLY A 438 0.42 -3.39 -13.45
N SER A 439 1.50 -4.17 -13.33
CA SER A 439 1.98 -4.73 -12.07
C SER A 439 0.93 -5.57 -11.35
N ASP A 440 0.00 -6.18 -12.09
CA ASP A 440 -1.12 -6.99 -11.56
C ASP A 440 -0.72 -8.45 -11.32
N GLY A 441 0.51 -8.80 -11.66
CA GLY A 441 1.07 -10.12 -11.52
C GLY A 441 0.60 -11.11 -12.58
N ASN A 442 -0.05 -10.68 -13.64
CA ASN A 442 -0.39 -11.53 -14.78
C ASN A 442 0.55 -11.23 -15.96
N ASP A 443 0.75 -12.23 -16.80
CA ASP A 443 1.47 -12.04 -18.06
C ASP A 443 0.49 -11.52 -19.11
N ASP A 444 0.52 -10.22 -19.35
CA ASP A 444 -0.35 -9.51 -20.30
C ASP A 444 0.01 -9.81 -21.76
N ALA A 445 1.21 -10.33 -21.98
CA ALA A 445 1.66 -10.76 -23.28
C ALA A 445 2.18 -12.18 -23.17
N GLN A 446 1.30 -13.18 -23.35
CA GLN A 446 1.64 -14.60 -23.43
C GLN A 446 2.85 -14.87 -24.37
N GLY A 447 4.08 -14.74 -23.88
CA GLY A 447 5.34 -14.99 -24.56
C GLY A 447 5.48 -14.60 -26.04
N GLN A 448 4.72 -13.63 -26.58
CA GLN A 448 4.80 -13.29 -28.01
C GLN A 448 5.99 -12.39 -28.30
N GLY A 449 7.16 -12.99 -28.27
CA GLY A 449 8.37 -12.47 -28.87
C GLY A 449 9.06 -13.53 -29.70
N THR A 450 9.92 -13.11 -30.62
CA THR A 450 10.75 -14.04 -31.40
C THR A 450 12.11 -14.14 -30.73
N LEU A 451 12.49 -15.34 -30.29
CA LEU A 451 13.84 -15.62 -29.80
C LEU A 451 14.76 -15.91 -31.00
N VAL A 452 15.85 -15.14 -31.12
CA VAL A 452 16.90 -15.36 -32.12
C VAL A 452 18.26 -15.35 -31.42
N GLY A 453 18.84 -16.53 -31.20
CA GLY A 453 20.06 -16.67 -30.38
C GLY A 453 19.77 -16.33 -28.92
N ASP A 454 20.58 -15.44 -28.33
CA ASP A 454 20.43 -14.96 -26.94
C ASP A 454 19.60 -13.67 -26.82
N THR A 455 18.93 -13.27 -27.91
CA THR A 455 18.10 -12.06 -27.96
C THR A 455 16.63 -12.44 -28.08
N PHE A 456 15.82 -11.89 -27.18
CA PHE A 456 14.37 -11.96 -27.22
C PHE A 456 13.79 -10.62 -27.67
N THR A 457 13.03 -10.62 -28.76
CA THR A 457 12.42 -9.41 -29.32
C THR A 457 10.92 -9.38 -29.05
N LEU A 458 10.46 -8.33 -28.37
CA LEU A 458 9.05 -8.03 -28.12
C LEU A 458 8.56 -6.97 -29.10
N TYR A 459 7.39 -7.21 -29.68
CA TYR A 459 6.69 -6.26 -30.55
C TYR A 459 5.40 -5.79 -29.89
N TRP A 460 5.17 -4.49 -29.85
CA TRP A 460 3.88 -3.95 -29.43
C TRP A 460 3.07 -3.56 -30.65
N THR A 461 1.91 -4.20 -30.83
CA THR A 461 0.90 -3.72 -31.78
C THR A 461 0.21 -2.50 -31.22
N TYR A 462 0.58 -1.32 -31.71
CA TYR A 462 -0.17 -0.09 -31.47
C TYR A 462 -1.60 -0.26 -31.99
N ASN A 463 -2.59 -0.32 -31.08
CA ASN A 463 -4.00 -0.36 -31.44
C ASN A 463 -4.64 1.02 -31.18
N PRO A 464 -4.83 1.87 -32.21
CA PRO A 464 -5.40 3.22 -32.02
C PRO A 464 -6.88 3.25 -31.61
N SER A 465 -7.54 2.10 -31.46
CA SER A 465 -8.94 1.98 -31.04
C SER A 465 -9.14 1.66 -29.55
N ILE A 466 -8.05 1.39 -28.83
CA ILE A 466 -8.03 1.26 -27.37
C ILE A 466 -7.34 2.54 -26.90
N GLY A 467 -8.00 3.31 -26.04
CA GLY A 467 -7.62 4.67 -25.68
C GLY A 467 -6.15 4.80 -25.28
N THR A 468 -5.64 6.02 -25.47
CA THR A 468 -4.37 6.52 -24.92
C THR A 468 -3.88 5.70 -23.72
N LEU A 469 -2.76 5.00 -23.89
CA LEU A 469 -1.84 4.77 -22.78
C LEU A 469 -1.71 6.13 -22.08
N GLY A 470 -2.26 6.24 -20.87
CA GLY A 470 -2.45 7.51 -20.18
C GLY A 470 -1.15 8.33 -20.19
N GLN A 471 -1.28 9.65 -20.12
CA GLN A 471 -0.15 10.59 -20.21
C GLN A 471 0.97 10.37 -19.16
N ASN A 472 0.82 9.42 -18.24
CA ASN A 472 1.83 8.90 -17.32
C ASN A 472 1.90 7.35 -17.36
N SER A 473 1.98 6.73 -18.54
CA SER A 473 2.07 5.26 -18.64
C SER A 473 3.40 4.78 -18.07
N MET A 474 3.27 4.25 -16.86
CA MET A 474 4.27 3.91 -15.87
C MET A 474 5.31 2.86 -16.32
N LEU A 475 6.38 2.78 -15.51
CA LEU A 475 7.31 1.65 -15.39
C LEU A 475 6.76 0.35 -15.97
N GLN A 476 7.36 -0.16 -17.04
CA GLN A 476 7.05 -1.51 -17.50
C GLN A 476 7.87 -2.48 -16.67
N ALA A 477 7.20 -3.28 -15.85
CA ALA A 477 7.83 -4.38 -15.14
C ALA A 477 8.03 -5.53 -16.14
N LEU A 478 9.28 -5.77 -16.52
CA LEU A 478 9.62 -6.98 -17.26
C LEU A 478 10.01 -8.04 -16.24
N GLN A 479 9.22 -9.09 -16.22
CA GLN A 479 9.48 -10.25 -15.38
C GLN A 479 10.12 -11.34 -16.24
N TYR A 480 11.17 -11.99 -15.76
CA TYR A 480 11.80 -13.08 -16.50
C TYR A 480 11.71 -14.38 -15.72
N LEU A 481 11.05 -15.36 -16.30
CA LEU A 481 10.98 -16.72 -15.78
C LEU A 481 12.14 -17.54 -16.38
N CYS A 482 13.16 -17.87 -15.60
CA CYS A 482 14.19 -18.81 -16.04
C CYS A 482 13.73 -20.24 -15.71
N GLN A 483 13.33 -21.00 -16.74
CA GLN A 483 13.02 -22.44 -16.61
C GLN A 483 14.24 -23.27 -17.01
N LEU A 484 14.87 -23.92 -16.04
CA LEU A 484 15.83 -24.98 -16.30
C LEU A 484 15.04 -26.29 -16.46
N GLN A 485 14.91 -26.77 -17.70
CA GLN A 485 14.35 -28.08 -18.00
C GLN A 485 15.47 -29.12 -18.11
N GLU A 486 15.40 -30.17 -17.29
CA GLU A 486 16.17 -31.39 -17.56
C GLU A 486 15.66 -32.05 -18.84
N PHE A 487 16.50 -32.10 -19.87
CA PHE A 487 16.31 -33.06 -20.95
C PHE A 487 16.99 -34.38 -20.56
N ASN A 488 16.18 -35.39 -20.23
CA ASN A 488 16.66 -36.77 -20.15
C ASN A 488 17.38 -37.14 -21.46
N ARG A 489 18.65 -37.57 -21.36
CA ARG A 489 19.28 -38.40 -22.40
C ARG A 489 18.78 -39.83 -22.27
N LEU A 490 18.39 -40.43 -23.40
CA LEU A 490 18.45 -41.88 -23.61
C LEU A 490 19.91 -42.36 -23.64
#